data_AF-A0A947YZ26-F1
#
_entry.id   AF-A0A947YZ26-F1
#
_cell.length_a   1.000
_cell.length_b   1.000
_cell.length_c   1.000
_cell.angle_alpha   90.00
_cell.angle_beta   90.00
_cell.angle_gamma   90.00
#
_symmetry.space_group_name_H-M   'P 1'
#
loop_
_entity.id
_entity.type
_entity.pdbx_description
1 polymer ?
#
loop_
_entity_poly.entity_id
_entity_poly.type
_entity_poly.pdbx_seq_one_letter_code
_entity_poly.pdbx_strand_id
1 'polypeptide(L)'
;MTETEIPQGEIAVISVPEDKKEKSKERFYPSSYLMGFGGIACLIIGAISLRVDILLFGIIPFTFLAWVMMSEFRMGRFLKKNPLRGLAYPPSSPPRAGKPINFKVELINTIPVPLGIIKIETRTCAGISTQGSFFVKIGPESRTELNIEIIPLRTGRVFFYGLSIIITSPFGFRPRRYYLILPISLAALPPLADPMLTRKLDRLPVYERFPRPGLDGDLAELREYLPGDPIKALVKNPSLKKQKPVIRLSFPEKKGTWQILLDVTPEMTRGIPGYAPLDHCLTVIPHIIRKLQKQEHEAGIILFRQSVELFMNRIKINKLISVASEFRYRSLELTESIDILNIYNFIKYLSYNFGTILPPPESLNKEAVKIFKENLVFIYRTLTKPKGSQAEPVEPVDSLNTILTKISLLTGYEPPAPNEYRNGIEKAIDQALNFHCQNMIIFSELAPHLNETILIPRLKVASGRGIRVFFLILDSNLESVKPFGKKILEKEAEYRWGSLINKIRSTGASVIYWNPWYPESILSIFR
;
A
#
# COMPACT_ATOMS: atom_id res chain seq x y z
N MET A 1 -13.10 7.47 25.55
CA MET A 1 -13.75 7.86 24.29
C MET A 1 -14.42 6.62 23.76
N THR A 2 -15.71 6.50 24.03
CA THR A 2 -16.59 5.43 23.55
C THR A 2 -16.73 5.58 22.04
N GLU A 3 -16.08 4.69 21.29
CA GLU A 3 -16.32 4.51 19.86
C GLU A 3 -17.80 4.17 19.69
N THR A 4 -18.55 5.08 19.09
CA THR A 4 -19.91 4.83 18.64
C THR A 4 -19.85 3.75 17.56
N GLU A 5 -20.30 2.54 17.93
CA GLU A 5 -20.55 1.44 17.00
C GLU A 5 -21.54 1.93 15.93
N ILE A 6 -21.02 2.18 14.74
CA ILE A 6 -21.85 2.32 13.54
C ILE A 6 -22.37 0.90 13.26
N PRO A 7 -23.69 0.67 13.13
CA PRO A 7 -24.18 -0.62 12.66
C PRO A 7 -23.58 -0.85 11.28
N GLN A 8 -22.73 -1.87 11.17
CA GLN A 8 -22.09 -2.27 9.92
C GLN A 8 -23.19 -2.70 8.96
N GLY A 9 -23.66 -1.73 8.18
CA GLY A 9 -24.83 -1.85 7.33
C GLY A 9 -24.62 -2.84 6.20
N GLU A 10 -25.70 -3.53 5.87
CA GLU A 10 -25.87 -4.25 4.61
C GLU A 10 -25.47 -3.34 3.45
N ILE A 11 -24.30 -3.58 2.85
CA ILE A 11 -23.91 -2.88 1.63
C ILE A 11 -24.66 -3.56 0.50
N ALA A 12 -25.74 -2.91 0.03
CA ALA A 12 -26.53 -3.38 -1.10
C ALA A 12 -25.65 -3.48 -2.36
N VAL A 13 -25.67 -4.66 -2.96
CA VAL A 13 -24.82 -5.08 -4.06
C VAL A 13 -25.33 -4.55 -5.39
N ILE A 14 -24.44 -3.91 -6.16
CA ILE A 14 -24.61 -3.72 -7.60
C ILE A 14 -23.89 -4.88 -8.29
N SER A 15 -24.64 -5.86 -8.79
CA SER A 15 -24.09 -6.80 -9.75
C SER A 15 -24.07 -6.12 -11.12
N VAL A 16 -22.91 -6.00 -11.73
CA VAL A 16 -22.82 -5.58 -13.13
C VAL A 16 -22.75 -6.86 -13.97
N PRO A 17 -23.83 -7.25 -14.67
CA PRO A 17 -23.72 -8.26 -15.70
C PRO A 17 -22.83 -7.68 -16.82
N GLU A 18 -21.83 -8.43 -17.23
CA GLU A 18 -20.97 -8.09 -18.38
C GLU A 18 -21.84 -8.18 -19.66
N ASP A 19 -22.59 -7.11 -20.00
CA ASP A 19 -23.58 -7.11 -21.08
C ASP A 19 -23.00 -6.51 -22.40
N LYS A 20 -22.88 -7.38 -23.41
CA LYS A 20 -23.13 -7.17 -24.86
C LYS A 20 -22.13 -6.54 -25.84
N LYS A 21 -21.05 -5.86 -25.49
CA LYS A 21 -20.20 -5.20 -26.52
C LYS A 21 -18.95 -5.94 -26.99
N GLU A 22 -18.50 -6.96 -26.27
CA GLU A 22 -17.52 -7.87 -26.84
C GLU A 22 -18.22 -8.96 -27.63
N LYS A 23 -18.22 -8.83 -28.96
CA LYS A 23 -18.06 -9.98 -29.85
C LYS A 23 -16.66 -10.58 -29.66
N SER A 24 -16.24 -10.83 -28.41
CA SER A 24 -15.17 -11.78 -28.17
C SER A 24 -15.68 -13.04 -28.85
N LYS A 25 -14.92 -13.56 -29.84
CA LYS A 25 -15.28 -14.75 -30.60
C LYS A 25 -15.83 -15.74 -29.58
N GLU A 26 -17.16 -15.91 -29.54
CA GLU A 26 -17.82 -16.81 -28.59
C GLU A 26 -17.16 -18.13 -28.91
N ARG A 27 -16.20 -18.55 -28.08
CA ARG A 27 -15.57 -19.86 -28.22
C ARG A 27 -16.67 -20.82 -27.78
N PHE A 28 -17.60 -21.08 -28.68
CA PHE A 28 -18.48 -22.22 -28.59
C PHE A 28 -17.58 -23.40 -28.25
N TYR A 29 -17.92 -24.05 -27.13
CA TYR A 29 -17.12 -25.15 -26.66
C TYR A 29 -17.05 -26.20 -27.78
N PRO A 30 -15.88 -26.80 -28.03
CA PRO A 30 -15.72 -27.80 -29.09
C PRO A 30 -16.75 -28.93 -28.98
N SER A 31 -17.26 -29.21 -27.78
CA SER A 31 -18.34 -30.16 -27.52
C SER A 31 -19.68 -29.82 -28.18
N SER A 32 -20.11 -28.55 -28.21
CA SER A 32 -21.37 -28.18 -28.90
C SER A 32 -21.27 -28.36 -30.41
N TYR A 33 -20.10 -28.08 -30.99
CA TYR A 33 -19.88 -28.29 -32.41
C TYR A 33 -19.87 -29.79 -32.75
N LEU A 34 -19.18 -30.61 -31.97
CA LEU A 34 -19.17 -32.06 -32.17
C LEU A 34 -20.57 -32.66 -32.06
N MET A 35 -21.37 -32.25 -31.07
CA MET A 35 -22.76 -32.67 -30.96
C MET A 35 -23.62 -32.19 -32.14
N GLY A 36 -23.44 -30.95 -32.57
CA GLY A 36 -24.13 -30.39 -33.74
C GLY A 36 -23.79 -31.13 -35.03
N PHE A 37 -22.50 -31.31 -35.32
CA PHE A 37 -22.03 -32.03 -36.50
C PHE A 37 -22.44 -33.49 -36.49
N GLY A 38 -22.35 -34.17 -35.33
CA GLY A 38 -22.84 -35.54 -35.18
C GLY A 38 -24.34 -35.66 -35.47
N GLY A 39 -25.14 -34.72 -34.97
CA GLY A 39 -26.56 -34.63 -35.26
C GLY A 39 -26.84 -34.41 -36.75
N ILE A 40 -26.16 -33.45 -37.39
CA ILE A 40 -26.28 -33.18 -38.84
C ILE A 40 -25.92 -34.42 -39.65
N ALA A 41 -24.79 -35.08 -39.34
CA ALA A 41 -24.34 -36.26 -40.05
C ALA A 41 -25.37 -37.39 -39.96
N CYS A 42 -25.95 -37.65 -38.77
CA CYS A 42 -27.02 -38.64 -38.61
C CYS A 42 -28.27 -38.25 -39.40
N LEU A 43 -28.67 -36.97 -39.41
CA LEU A 43 -29.80 -36.51 -40.22
C LEU A 43 -29.58 -36.73 -41.71
N ILE A 44 -28.38 -36.41 -42.22
CA ILE A 44 -28.02 -36.60 -43.63
C ILE A 44 -28.00 -38.08 -43.99
N ILE A 45 -27.32 -38.91 -43.20
CA ILE A 45 -27.23 -40.36 -43.44
C ILE A 45 -28.62 -41.00 -43.35
N GLY A 46 -29.44 -40.62 -42.38
CA GLY A 46 -30.80 -41.12 -42.21
C GLY A 46 -31.71 -40.72 -43.37
N ALA A 47 -31.59 -39.47 -43.87
CA ALA A 47 -32.34 -39.00 -45.02
C ALA A 47 -31.95 -39.73 -46.31
N ILE A 48 -30.64 -39.90 -46.55
CA ILE A 48 -30.12 -40.63 -47.72
C ILE A 48 -30.52 -42.11 -47.67
N SER A 49 -30.47 -42.71 -46.48
CA SER A 49 -30.77 -44.14 -46.29
C SER A 49 -32.27 -44.43 -46.14
N LEU A 50 -33.13 -43.40 -46.11
CA LEU A 50 -34.57 -43.49 -45.82
C LEU A 50 -34.88 -44.23 -44.51
N ARG A 51 -33.99 -44.11 -43.53
CA ARG A 51 -34.07 -44.81 -42.23
C ARG A 51 -34.52 -43.87 -41.13
N VAL A 52 -35.77 -44.04 -40.69
CA VAL A 52 -36.44 -43.21 -39.67
C VAL A 52 -35.71 -43.27 -38.32
N ASP A 53 -35.15 -44.41 -37.97
CA ASP A 53 -34.38 -44.61 -36.73
C ASP A 53 -33.12 -43.73 -36.69
N ILE A 54 -32.36 -43.67 -37.79
CA ILE A 54 -31.16 -42.81 -37.89
C ILE A 54 -31.55 -41.32 -37.87
N LEU A 55 -32.67 -40.96 -38.51
CA LEU A 55 -33.22 -39.60 -38.44
C LEU A 55 -33.59 -39.21 -36.99
N LEU A 56 -34.26 -40.09 -36.24
CA LEU A 56 -34.60 -39.84 -34.84
C LEU A 56 -33.35 -39.66 -33.97
N PHE A 57 -32.31 -40.49 -34.18
CA PHE A 57 -31.01 -40.30 -33.52
C PHE A 57 -30.37 -38.95 -33.85
N GLY A 58 -30.53 -38.45 -35.08
CA GLY A 58 -30.08 -37.13 -35.48
C GLY A 58 -30.79 -35.98 -34.76
N ILE A 59 -32.06 -36.15 -34.38
CA ILE A 59 -32.87 -35.11 -33.69
C ILE A 59 -32.52 -34.98 -32.20
N ILE A 60 -32.11 -36.06 -31.53
CA ILE A 60 -31.73 -36.08 -30.10
C ILE A 60 -30.70 -34.99 -29.73
N PRO A 61 -29.54 -34.85 -30.41
CA PRO A 61 -28.57 -33.82 -30.04
C PRO A 61 -29.10 -32.39 -30.24
N PHE A 62 -29.98 -32.15 -31.22
CA PHE A 62 -30.59 -30.82 -31.40
C PHE A 62 -31.62 -30.49 -30.33
N THR A 63 -32.47 -31.45 -29.96
CA THR A 63 -33.44 -31.27 -28.87
C THR A 63 -32.73 -31.06 -27.54
N PHE A 64 -31.66 -31.81 -27.28
CA PHE A 64 -30.78 -31.60 -26.12
C PHE A 64 -30.12 -30.21 -26.15
N LEU A 65 -29.52 -29.80 -27.28
CA LEU A 65 -28.90 -28.48 -27.44
C LEU A 65 -29.93 -27.35 -27.24
N ALA A 66 -31.12 -27.48 -27.82
CA ALA A 66 -32.21 -26.51 -27.67
C ALA A 66 -32.66 -26.40 -26.21
N TRP A 67 -32.81 -27.54 -25.51
CA TRP A 67 -33.16 -27.57 -24.09
C TRP A 67 -32.08 -26.91 -23.23
N VAL A 68 -30.81 -27.23 -23.47
CA VAL A 68 -29.66 -26.59 -22.85
C VAL A 68 -29.69 -25.08 -23.07
N MET A 69 -29.82 -24.62 -24.31
CA MET A 69 -29.87 -23.19 -24.65
C MET A 69 -31.05 -22.48 -23.97
N MET A 70 -32.21 -23.14 -23.88
CA MET A 70 -33.37 -22.62 -23.18
C MET A 70 -33.13 -22.53 -21.67
N SER A 71 -32.49 -23.54 -21.07
CA SER A 71 -32.12 -23.55 -19.65
C SER A 71 -31.14 -22.42 -19.33
N GLU A 72 -30.16 -22.20 -20.18
CA GLU A 72 -29.19 -21.11 -20.08
C GLU A 72 -29.87 -19.75 -20.18
N PHE A 73 -30.76 -19.59 -21.15
CA PHE A 73 -31.48 -18.34 -21.35
C PHE A 73 -32.40 -18.02 -20.17
N ARG A 74 -33.08 -19.02 -19.60
CA ARG A 74 -33.86 -18.88 -18.38
C ARG A 74 -32.98 -18.46 -17.20
N MET A 75 -31.85 -19.15 -16.99
CA MET A 75 -30.89 -18.80 -15.94
C MET A 75 -30.40 -17.36 -16.06
N GLY A 76 -30.02 -16.93 -17.28
CA GLY A 76 -29.60 -15.55 -17.54
C GLY A 76 -30.70 -14.52 -17.27
N ARG A 77 -31.96 -14.83 -17.63
CA ARG A 77 -33.12 -13.97 -17.30
C ARG A 77 -33.36 -13.90 -15.79
N PHE A 78 -33.24 -15.01 -15.07
CA PHE A 78 -33.40 -15.02 -13.62
C PHE A 78 -32.31 -14.21 -12.94
N LEU A 79 -31.04 -14.41 -13.30
CA LEU A 79 -29.92 -13.64 -12.75
C LEU A 79 -30.00 -12.15 -13.11
N LYS A 80 -30.61 -11.78 -14.23
CA LYS A 80 -30.84 -10.37 -14.59
C LYS A 80 -31.92 -9.72 -13.73
N LYS A 81 -32.98 -10.46 -13.37
CA LYS A 81 -34.08 -9.96 -12.52
C LYS A 81 -33.72 -9.97 -11.04
N ASN A 82 -33.07 -11.05 -10.61
CA ASN A 82 -32.72 -11.37 -9.24
C ASN A 82 -31.23 -11.68 -9.19
N PRO A 83 -30.37 -10.66 -9.21
CA PRO A 83 -28.94 -10.89 -9.21
C PRO A 83 -28.47 -11.53 -7.91
N LEU A 84 -27.36 -12.28 -8.02
CA LEU A 84 -26.66 -12.82 -6.86
C LEU A 84 -26.25 -11.65 -5.95
N ARG A 85 -26.64 -11.74 -4.68
CA ARG A 85 -26.29 -10.74 -3.66
C ARG A 85 -25.17 -11.26 -2.78
N GLY A 86 -24.52 -10.33 -2.10
CA GLY A 86 -23.38 -10.57 -1.25
C GLY A 86 -23.42 -9.70 -0.01
N LEU A 87 -23.03 -10.25 1.13
CA LEU A 87 -22.76 -9.48 2.34
C LEU A 87 -21.34 -9.82 2.78
N ALA A 88 -20.59 -8.82 3.24
CA ALA A 88 -19.23 -9.03 3.71
C ALA A 88 -19.09 -8.48 5.12
N TYR A 89 -18.61 -9.32 6.02
CA TYR A 89 -18.44 -9.00 7.43
C TYR A 89 -16.95 -8.73 7.66
N PRO A 90 -16.56 -7.51 8.08
CA PRO A 90 -15.17 -7.23 8.37
C PRO A 90 -14.69 -8.09 9.54
N PRO A 91 -13.37 -8.36 9.63
CA PRO A 91 -12.83 -9.17 10.70
C PRO A 91 -13.03 -8.48 12.06
N SER A 92 -13.23 -9.30 13.11
CA SER A 92 -13.43 -8.82 14.48
C SER A 92 -12.19 -8.14 15.07
N SER A 93 -10.99 -8.50 14.59
CA SER A 93 -9.72 -7.91 15.01
C SER A 93 -9.04 -7.16 13.87
N PRO A 94 -8.35 -6.05 14.15
CA PRO A 94 -7.59 -5.34 13.13
C PRO A 94 -6.49 -6.24 12.57
N PRO A 95 -6.37 -6.36 11.24
CA PRO A 95 -5.38 -7.23 10.64
C PRO A 95 -3.96 -6.73 10.89
N ARG A 96 -2.98 -7.61 10.73
CA ARG A 96 -1.55 -7.26 10.80
C ARG A 96 -0.89 -7.57 9.47
N ALA A 97 -0.01 -6.68 9.03
CA ALA A 97 0.78 -6.92 7.83
C ALA A 97 1.57 -8.24 7.96
N GLY A 98 1.56 -9.05 6.91
CA GLY A 98 2.19 -10.36 6.82
C GLY A 98 1.47 -11.51 7.55
N LYS A 99 0.34 -11.26 8.22
CA LYS A 99 -0.43 -12.32 8.89
C LYS A 99 -1.76 -12.60 8.17
N PRO A 100 -2.12 -13.87 7.97
CA PRO A 100 -3.42 -14.20 7.42
C PRO A 100 -4.54 -13.81 8.39
N ILE A 101 -5.64 -13.34 7.82
CA ILE A 101 -6.88 -13.08 8.52
C ILE A 101 -8.04 -13.63 7.68
N ASN A 102 -8.99 -14.25 8.36
CA ASN A 102 -10.21 -14.71 7.74
C ASN A 102 -11.32 -13.71 8.01
N PHE A 103 -12.12 -13.43 7.00
CA PHE A 103 -13.38 -12.70 7.17
C PHE A 103 -14.49 -13.40 6.40
N LYS A 104 -15.73 -13.17 6.84
CA LYS A 104 -16.89 -13.88 6.32
C LYS A 104 -17.52 -13.12 5.16
N VAL A 105 -17.88 -13.83 4.09
CA VAL A 105 -18.71 -13.32 3.00
C VAL A 105 -19.89 -14.25 2.81
N GLU A 106 -21.11 -13.73 2.89
CA GLU A 106 -22.32 -14.47 2.58
C GLU A 106 -22.75 -14.21 1.15
N LEU A 107 -22.91 -15.27 0.35
CA LEU A 107 -23.55 -15.21 -0.96
C LEU A 107 -25.01 -15.60 -0.83
N ILE A 108 -25.91 -14.76 -1.36
CA ILE A 108 -27.35 -14.94 -1.25
C ILE A 108 -27.90 -15.14 -2.67
N ASN A 109 -28.27 -16.38 -2.97
CA ASN A 109 -29.02 -16.72 -4.17
C ASN A 109 -30.51 -16.63 -3.86
N THR A 110 -31.24 -15.74 -4.54
CA THR A 110 -32.70 -15.58 -4.38
C THR A 110 -33.48 -16.29 -5.49
N ILE A 111 -32.81 -17.00 -6.39
CA ILE A 111 -33.43 -17.69 -7.52
C ILE A 111 -33.77 -19.13 -7.09
N PRO A 112 -34.93 -19.68 -7.48
CA PRO A 112 -35.33 -21.08 -7.21
C PRO A 112 -34.53 -22.12 -8.00
N VAL A 113 -33.41 -21.72 -8.62
CA VAL A 113 -32.57 -22.58 -9.46
C VAL A 113 -31.16 -22.62 -8.85
N PRO A 114 -30.56 -23.81 -8.68
CA PRO A 114 -29.19 -23.92 -8.22
C PRO A 114 -28.23 -23.29 -9.24
N LEU A 115 -27.25 -22.52 -8.76
CA LEU A 115 -26.18 -22.00 -9.61
C LEU A 115 -25.06 -23.03 -9.82
N GLY A 116 -25.13 -24.18 -9.14
CA GLY A 116 -24.18 -25.27 -9.28
C GLY A 116 -22.84 -24.93 -8.64
N ILE A 117 -21.76 -25.43 -9.24
CA ILE A 117 -20.39 -25.10 -8.85
C ILE A 117 -20.02 -23.80 -9.57
N ILE A 118 -19.68 -22.78 -8.79
CA ILE A 118 -19.21 -21.49 -9.28
C ILE A 118 -17.73 -21.34 -8.96
N LYS A 119 -16.98 -20.68 -9.85
CA LYS A 119 -15.60 -20.26 -9.56
C LYS A 119 -15.61 -18.85 -9.01
N ILE A 120 -14.98 -18.64 -7.87
CA ILE A 120 -14.87 -17.35 -7.21
C ILE A 120 -13.41 -16.90 -7.27
N GLU A 121 -13.19 -15.65 -7.64
CA GLU A 121 -11.89 -14.97 -7.64
C GLU A 121 -12.00 -13.71 -6.77
N THR A 122 -11.11 -13.55 -5.80
CA THR A 122 -11.09 -12.36 -4.94
C THR A 122 -10.52 -11.15 -5.68
N ARG A 123 -11.10 -9.97 -5.46
CA ARG A 123 -10.65 -8.68 -6.01
C ARG A 123 -10.19 -7.79 -4.87
N THR A 124 -8.92 -7.41 -4.89
CA THR A 124 -8.27 -6.68 -3.79
C THR A 124 -7.32 -5.62 -4.31
N CYS A 125 -6.94 -4.69 -3.44
CA CYS A 125 -5.82 -3.81 -3.73
C CYS A 125 -4.51 -4.60 -3.79
N ALA A 126 -3.49 -4.03 -4.45
CA ALA A 126 -2.15 -4.61 -4.49
C ALA A 126 -1.54 -4.85 -3.10
N GLY A 127 -2.07 -4.20 -2.05
CA GLY A 127 -1.64 -4.37 -0.67
C GLY A 127 -2.17 -5.61 0.03
N ILE A 128 -2.92 -6.48 -0.65
CA ILE A 128 -3.50 -7.69 -0.07
C ILE A 128 -3.17 -8.88 -0.99
N SER A 129 -2.64 -9.94 -0.39
CA SER A 129 -2.57 -11.26 -1.00
C SER A 129 -3.77 -12.09 -0.56
N THR A 130 -4.22 -13.00 -1.42
CA THR A 130 -5.42 -13.82 -1.24
C THR A 130 -5.14 -15.26 -1.70
N GLN A 131 -6.01 -16.20 -1.34
CA GLN A 131 -5.96 -17.58 -1.86
C GLN A 131 -6.19 -17.69 -3.38
N GLY A 132 -6.49 -16.58 -4.07
CA GLY A 132 -6.69 -16.56 -5.52
C GLY A 132 -8.10 -16.98 -5.91
N SER A 133 -8.23 -18.18 -6.48
CA SER A 133 -9.52 -18.68 -6.98
C SER A 133 -9.93 -20.00 -6.36
N PHE A 134 -11.20 -20.12 -5.98
CA PHE A 134 -11.75 -21.33 -5.37
C PHE A 134 -13.16 -21.63 -5.89
N PHE A 135 -13.63 -22.87 -5.69
CA PHE A 135 -14.94 -23.32 -6.18
C PHE A 135 -15.92 -23.47 -5.03
N VAL A 136 -17.16 -23.04 -5.25
CA VAL A 136 -18.24 -23.10 -4.25
C VAL A 136 -19.50 -23.61 -4.91
N LYS A 137 -20.23 -24.48 -4.20
CA LYS A 137 -21.55 -24.92 -4.63
C LYS A 137 -22.62 -24.00 -4.03
N ILE A 138 -23.46 -23.41 -4.88
CA ILE A 138 -24.59 -22.58 -4.44
C ILE A 138 -25.91 -23.26 -4.79
N GLY A 139 -26.74 -23.49 -3.76
CA GLY A 139 -28.07 -24.06 -3.88
C GLY A 139 -29.13 -23.06 -4.35
N PRO A 140 -30.34 -23.53 -4.69
CA PRO A 140 -31.48 -22.65 -4.95
C PRO A 140 -31.88 -21.95 -3.65
N GLU A 141 -32.28 -20.67 -3.73
CA GLU A 141 -32.81 -19.90 -2.58
C GLU A 141 -31.96 -19.99 -1.31
N SER A 142 -30.64 -20.13 -1.48
CA SER A 142 -29.71 -20.46 -0.39
C SER A 142 -28.84 -19.26 0.00
N ARG A 143 -28.44 -19.25 1.28
CA ARG A 143 -27.33 -18.43 1.78
C ARG A 143 -26.11 -19.33 1.97
N THR A 144 -25.01 -18.96 1.32
CA THR A 144 -23.76 -19.71 1.39
C THR A 144 -22.70 -18.85 2.07
N GLU A 145 -22.24 -19.28 3.25
CA GLU A 145 -21.13 -18.62 3.95
C GLU A 145 -19.78 -19.02 3.33
N LEU A 146 -18.95 -18.01 3.08
CA LEU A 146 -17.57 -18.13 2.61
C LEU A 146 -16.62 -17.57 3.64
N ASN A 147 -15.58 -18.32 3.97
CA ASN A 147 -14.47 -17.82 4.76
C ASN A 147 -13.33 -17.47 3.80
N ILE A 148 -13.05 -16.17 3.63
CA ILE A 148 -12.00 -15.69 2.74
C ILE A 148 -10.77 -15.37 3.57
N GLU A 149 -9.67 -16.07 3.29
CA GLU A 149 -8.36 -15.76 3.85
C GLU A 149 -7.67 -14.68 3.02
N ILE A 150 -7.25 -13.63 3.70
CA ILE A 150 -6.46 -12.54 3.11
C ILE A 150 -5.22 -12.28 3.96
N ILE A 151 -4.14 -11.86 3.32
CA ILE A 151 -2.88 -11.49 3.96
C ILE A 151 -2.58 -10.04 3.53
N PRO A 152 -2.78 -9.05 4.40
CA PRO A 152 -2.30 -7.70 4.12
C PRO A 152 -0.79 -7.75 3.97
N LEU A 153 -0.28 -7.32 2.83
CA LEU A 153 1.16 -7.31 2.57
C LEU A 153 1.83 -6.10 3.22
N ARG A 154 1.09 -5.00 3.39
CA ARG A 154 1.61 -3.72 3.92
C ARG A 154 0.85 -3.20 5.13
N THR A 155 1.51 -2.28 5.83
CA THR A 155 0.97 -1.56 6.98
C THR A 155 0.12 -0.39 6.50
N GLY A 156 -1.02 -0.16 7.15
CA GLY A 156 -1.93 0.94 6.82
C GLY A 156 -3.29 0.51 6.31
N ARG A 157 -4.02 1.42 5.67
CA ARG A 157 -5.29 1.07 5.02
C ARG A 157 -5.04 0.17 3.81
N VAL A 158 -5.84 -0.88 3.69
CA VAL A 158 -5.92 -1.76 2.52
C VAL A 158 -7.39 -2.02 2.17
N PHE A 159 -7.67 -2.45 0.94
CA PHE A 159 -9.03 -2.54 0.42
C PHE A 159 -9.30 -3.91 -0.19
N PHE A 160 -10.39 -4.53 0.25
CA PHE A 160 -11.02 -5.65 -0.43
C PHE A 160 -12.16 -5.08 -1.28
N TYR A 161 -12.10 -5.23 -2.60
CA TYR A 161 -13.10 -4.65 -3.51
C TYR A 161 -14.30 -5.55 -3.69
N GLY A 162 -14.10 -6.87 -3.62
CA GLY A 162 -15.18 -7.83 -3.74
C GLY A 162 -14.79 -9.14 -4.40
N LEU A 163 -15.75 -9.74 -5.10
CA LEU A 163 -15.61 -11.05 -5.73
C LEU A 163 -15.94 -10.98 -7.22
N SER A 164 -15.15 -11.69 -8.02
CA SER A 164 -15.50 -12.03 -9.38
C SER A 164 -15.96 -13.47 -9.42
N ILE A 165 -17.20 -13.67 -9.83
CA ILE A 165 -17.90 -14.94 -9.76
C ILE A 165 -18.16 -15.40 -11.18
N ILE A 166 -17.59 -16.53 -11.56
CA ILE A 166 -17.83 -17.18 -12.83
C ILE A 166 -18.83 -18.31 -12.57
N ILE A 167 -20.07 -18.07 -13.01
CA ILE A 167 -21.16 -19.03 -12.93
C ILE A 167 -21.11 -19.90 -14.18
N THR A 168 -20.70 -21.16 -14.01
CA THR A 168 -20.86 -22.19 -15.04
C THR A 168 -22.24 -22.83 -14.87
N SER A 169 -23.04 -22.82 -15.93
CA SER A 169 -24.29 -23.58 -15.92
C SER A 169 -24.03 -25.07 -15.70
N PRO A 170 -25.06 -25.88 -15.37
CA PRO A 170 -24.90 -27.33 -15.21
C PRO A 170 -24.22 -28.02 -16.41
N PHE A 171 -24.32 -27.42 -17.59
CA PHE A 171 -23.75 -27.96 -18.83
C PHE A 171 -22.49 -27.21 -19.31
N GLY A 172 -22.08 -26.14 -18.62
CA GLY A 172 -20.84 -25.40 -18.89
C GLY A 172 -20.79 -24.65 -20.23
N PHE A 173 -21.89 -24.55 -20.99
CA PHE A 173 -21.85 -24.00 -22.35
C PHE A 173 -21.62 -22.48 -22.40
N ARG A 174 -22.07 -21.72 -21.40
CA ARG A 174 -21.87 -20.27 -21.34
C ARG A 174 -21.54 -19.82 -19.92
N PRO A 175 -20.24 -19.79 -19.54
CA PRO A 175 -19.85 -19.20 -18.27
C PRO A 175 -20.24 -17.73 -18.25
N ARG A 176 -20.92 -17.30 -17.19
CA ARG A 176 -21.26 -15.90 -16.97
C ARG A 176 -20.40 -15.35 -15.87
N ARG A 177 -19.73 -14.23 -16.12
CA ARG A 177 -18.95 -13.53 -15.10
C ARG A 177 -19.81 -12.45 -14.45
N TYR A 178 -19.79 -12.43 -13.13
CA TYR A 178 -20.43 -11.46 -12.27
C TYR A 178 -19.36 -10.80 -11.41
N TYR A 179 -19.51 -9.49 -11.19
CA TYR A 179 -18.68 -8.76 -10.25
C TYR A 179 -19.56 -8.33 -9.09
N LEU A 180 -19.20 -8.81 -7.91
CA LEU A 180 -19.85 -8.56 -6.65
C LEU A 180 -19.02 -7.54 -5.90
N ILE A 181 -19.45 -6.28 -5.91
CA ILE A 181 -18.71 -5.17 -5.30
C ILE A 181 -19.02 -5.18 -3.80
N LEU A 182 -18.02 -5.53 -2.98
CA LEU A 182 -18.09 -5.65 -1.53
C LEU A 182 -16.94 -4.86 -0.90
N PRO A 183 -17.01 -3.51 -0.94
CA PRO A 183 -15.90 -2.66 -0.56
C PRO A 183 -15.69 -2.70 0.96
N ILE A 184 -14.63 -3.36 1.42
CA ILE A 184 -14.18 -3.35 2.81
C ILE A 184 -12.84 -2.64 2.91
N SER A 185 -12.76 -1.62 3.77
CA SER A 185 -11.48 -1.02 4.17
C SER A 185 -10.99 -1.63 5.47
N LEU A 186 -9.75 -2.08 5.46
CA LEU A 186 -9.08 -2.69 6.61
C LEU A 186 -7.88 -1.83 7.00
N ALA A 187 -7.74 -1.55 8.29
CA ALA A 187 -6.55 -0.88 8.84
C ALA A 187 -5.54 -1.93 9.32
N ALA A 188 -4.63 -2.33 8.44
CA ALA A 188 -3.56 -3.26 8.77
C ALA A 188 -2.53 -2.60 9.71
N LEU A 189 -2.35 -3.18 10.88
CA LEU A 189 -1.33 -2.79 11.83
C LEU A 189 0.06 -3.29 11.38
N PRO A 190 1.14 -2.67 11.87
CA PRO A 190 2.49 -3.17 11.64
C PRO A 190 2.61 -4.63 12.06
N PRO A 191 3.53 -5.39 11.41
CA PRO A 191 3.83 -6.73 11.87
C PRO A 191 4.24 -6.67 13.35
N LEU A 192 3.96 -7.75 14.08
CA LEU A 192 4.54 -7.84 15.41
C LEU A 192 6.05 -7.72 15.25
N ALA A 193 6.63 -6.84 16.07
CA ALA A 193 8.05 -6.59 16.09
C ALA A 193 8.80 -7.92 15.98
N ASP A 194 9.73 -8.03 15.03
CA ASP A 194 10.63 -9.17 15.02
C ASP A 194 11.24 -9.25 16.44
N PRO A 195 11.04 -10.37 17.17
CA PRO A 195 11.59 -10.53 18.51
C PRO A 195 13.09 -10.26 18.52
N MET A 196 13.80 -10.56 17.42
CA MET A 196 15.22 -10.23 17.28
C MET A 196 15.45 -8.72 17.18
N LEU A 197 14.74 -8.00 16.32
CA LEU A 197 14.86 -6.54 16.23
C LEU A 197 14.53 -5.88 17.57
N THR A 198 13.47 -6.33 18.24
CA THR A 198 13.05 -5.82 19.55
C THR A 198 14.10 -6.07 20.61
N ARG A 199 14.60 -7.32 20.72
CA ARG A 199 15.68 -7.67 21.66
C ARG A 199 16.95 -6.89 21.37
N LYS A 200 17.32 -6.71 20.10
CA LYS A 200 18.49 -5.90 19.72
C LYS A 200 18.29 -4.43 20.08
N LEU A 201 17.11 -3.89 19.83
CA LEU A 201 16.76 -2.51 20.19
C LEU A 201 16.75 -2.30 21.71
N ASP A 202 16.21 -3.25 22.48
CA ASP A 202 16.15 -3.22 23.95
C ASP A 202 17.54 -3.44 24.58
N ARG A 203 18.44 -4.19 23.94
CA ARG A 203 19.83 -4.43 24.41
C ARG A 203 20.79 -3.29 24.16
N LEU A 204 20.45 -2.38 23.26
CA LEU A 204 21.27 -1.20 23.04
C LEU A 204 21.31 -0.36 24.31
N PRO A 205 22.47 0.20 24.66
CA PRO A 205 22.60 1.01 25.85
C PRO A 205 21.52 2.10 25.87
N VAL A 206 21.03 2.38 27.07
CA VAL A 206 20.23 3.59 27.30
C VAL A 206 21.06 4.75 26.79
N TYR A 207 20.42 5.69 26.09
CA TYR A 207 21.11 6.89 25.64
C TYR A 207 21.72 7.57 26.85
N GLU A 208 23.01 7.34 27.12
CA GLU A 208 23.66 7.90 28.29
C GLU A 208 23.63 9.41 28.12
N ARG A 209 23.11 10.09 29.14
CA ARG A 209 23.16 11.54 29.18
C ARG A 209 24.64 11.89 29.11
N PHE A 210 25.11 12.55 28.06
CA PHE A 210 26.48 13.02 28.04
C PHE A 210 26.58 14.24 28.97
N PRO A 211 27.54 14.27 29.90
CA PRO A 211 27.80 15.44 30.71
C PRO A 211 28.12 16.62 29.80
N ARG A 212 27.44 17.75 29.98
CA ARG A 212 27.71 18.97 29.20
C ARG A 212 28.08 20.12 30.14
N PRO A 213 29.06 20.95 29.74
CA PRO A 213 29.47 22.08 30.56
C PRO A 213 28.41 23.18 30.56
N GLY A 214 28.11 23.70 31.74
CA GLY A 214 27.27 24.91 31.89
C GLY A 214 25.80 24.70 31.52
N LEU A 215 25.31 23.46 31.66
CA LEU A 215 23.88 23.16 31.71
C LEU A 215 23.41 23.04 33.15
N ASP A 216 22.19 23.49 33.38
CA ASP A 216 21.48 23.24 34.62
C ASP A 216 21.01 21.78 34.64
N GLY A 217 21.33 21.10 35.72
CA GLY A 217 20.94 19.71 35.98
C GLY A 217 21.88 18.99 36.94
N ASP A 218 21.73 17.68 37.03
CA ASP A 218 22.44 16.86 38.00
C ASP A 218 23.94 16.93 37.76
N LEU A 219 24.72 17.19 38.82
CA LEU A 219 26.17 17.22 38.74
C LEU A 219 26.67 15.84 38.30
N ALA A 220 27.34 15.78 37.14
CA ALA A 220 27.97 14.57 36.66
C ALA A 220 29.42 14.51 37.15
N GLU A 221 30.20 15.55 36.85
CA GLU A 221 31.64 15.59 37.08
C GLU A 221 32.13 17.04 37.23
N LEU A 222 33.23 17.22 37.96
CA LEU A 222 34.03 18.45 37.96
C LEU A 222 35.35 18.19 37.22
N ARG A 223 35.60 18.91 36.13
CA ARG A 223 36.86 18.81 35.37
C ARG A 223 37.60 20.13 35.26
N GLU A 224 38.91 20.07 34.99
CA GLU A 224 39.69 21.28 34.69
C GLU A 224 39.15 21.93 33.40
N TYR A 225 39.13 23.27 33.38
CA TYR A 225 38.70 24.08 32.25
C TYR A 225 39.64 23.89 31.06
N LEU A 226 39.08 23.70 29.87
CA LEU A 226 39.81 23.67 28.62
C LEU A 226 39.43 24.88 27.76
N PRO A 227 40.35 25.38 26.91
CA PRO A 227 40.03 26.43 25.95
C PRO A 227 38.83 26.02 25.07
N GLY A 228 37.78 26.86 25.07
CA GLY A 228 36.52 26.60 24.35
C GLY A 228 35.34 26.23 25.25
N ASP A 229 35.59 25.96 26.55
CA ASP A 229 34.51 25.71 27.49
C ASP A 229 33.73 26.98 27.82
N PRO A 230 32.40 26.86 28.02
CA PRO A 230 31.58 28.02 28.33
C PRO A 230 31.90 28.55 29.73
N ILE A 231 32.17 29.86 29.84
CA ILE A 231 32.52 30.53 31.11
C ILE A 231 31.45 30.31 32.19
N LYS A 232 30.18 30.22 31.80
CA LYS A 232 29.06 29.91 32.70
C LYS A 232 29.17 28.55 33.42
N ALA A 233 30.00 27.64 32.94
CA ALA A 233 30.24 26.34 33.57
C ALA A 233 31.23 26.40 34.74
N LEU A 234 31.96 27.51 34.90
CA LEU A 234 33.02 27.63 35.90
C LEU A 234 32.44 27.62 37.32
N VAL A 235 32.97 26.77 38.19
CA VAL A 235 32.54 26.68 39.58
C VAL A 235 33.58 27.35 40.47
N LYS A 236 33.21 28.47 41.11
CA LYS A 236 34.13 29.29 41.92
C LYS A 236 34.78 28.49 43.06
N ASN A 237 34.00 27.77 43.85
CA ASN A 237 34.51 27.11 45.07
C ASN A 237 35.54 25.99 44.76
N PRO A 238 35.28 25.04 43.84
CA PRO A 238 36.28 24.07 43.41
C PRO A 238 37.49 24.72 42.74
N SER A 239 37.28 25.80 41.97
CA SER A 239 38.38 26.48 41.28
C SER A 239 39.36 27.13 42.25
N LEU A 240 38.84 27.79 43.28
CA LEU A 240 39.64 28.39 44.36
C LEU A 240 40.42 27.32 45.13
N LYS A 241 39.77 26.20 45.47
CA LYS A 241 40.41 25.09 46.21
C LYS A 241 41.53 24.42 45.43
N LYS A 242 41.35 24.23 44.11
CA LYS A 242 42.36 23.60 43.25
C LYS A 242 43.39 24.58 42.68
N GLN A 243 43.24 25.90 42.96
CA GLN A 243 44.01 26.98 42.34
C GLN A 243 44.07 26.89 40.79
N LYS A 244 43.01 26.32 40.19
CA LYS A 244 42.88 26.11 38.75
C LYS A 244 41.42 26.29 38.35
N PRO A 245 41.11 26.83 37.16
CA PRO A 245 39.72 26.93 36.69
C PRO A 245 39.11 25.53 36.52
N VAL A 246 38.04 25.26 37.24
CA VAL A 246 37.28 23.99 37.23
C VAL A 246 35.87 24.29 36.74
N ILE A 247 35.38 23.47 35.82
CA ILE A 247 34.02 23.55 35.31
C ILE A 247 33.15 22.40 35.83
N ARG A 248 31.85 22.67 35.94
CA ARG A 248 30.81 21.69 36.21
C ARG A 248 30.29 21.13 34.90
N LEU A 249 30.44 19.82 34.76
CA LEU A 249 29.69 19.02 33.82
C LEU A 249 28.42 18.54 34.51
N SER A 250 27.27 18.87 33.93
CA SER A 250 25.98 18.41 34.43
C SER A 250 25.34 17.48 33.41
N PHE A 251 24.61 16.48 33.88
CA PHE A 251 23.63 15.79 33.06
C PHE A 251 22.43 16.72 32.87
N PRO A 252 21.97 16.96 31.64
CA PRO A 252 20.79 17.78 31.41
C PRO A 252 19.56 17.19 32.11
N GLU A 253 18.80 18.03 32.83
CA GLU A 253 17.54 17.65 33.50
C GLU A 253 16.55 17.02 32.52
N LYS A 254 16.38 17.64 31.35
CA LYS A 254 15.53 17.13 30.28
C LYS A 254 16.31 16.14 29.42
N LYS A 255 15.77 14.92 29.30
CA LYS A 255 16.25 13.93 28.34
C LYS A 255 16.09 14.50 26.92
N GLY A 256 17.06 14.22 26.06
CA GLY A 256 17.14 14.83 24.74
C GLY A 256 15.87 14.63 23.90
N THR A 257 15.52 15.65 23.13
CA THR A 257 14.38 15.68 22.21
C THR A 257 14.79 15.09 20.86
N TRP A 258 13.92 14.23 20.30
CA TRP A 258 14.11 13.57 19.01
C TRP A 258 13.06 14.05 18.02
N GLN A 259 13.48 14.33 16.79
CA GLN A 259 12.57 14.59 15.67
C GLN A 259 12.81 13.57 14.56
N ILE A 260 11.75 12.84 14.20
CA ILE A 260 11.76 11.90 13.09
C ILE A 260 11.16 12.61 11.89
N LEU A 261 11.91 12.75 10.82
CA LEU A 261 11.45 13.29 9.55
C LEU A 261 11.23 12.08 8.65
N LEU A 262 9.99 11.83 8.22
CA LEU A 262 9.64 10.76 7.32
C LEU A 262 9.16 11.34 5.99
N ASP A 263 9.91 11.01 4.95
CA ASP A 263 9.54 11.26 3.58
C ASP A 263 8.32 10.42 3.21
N VAL A 264 7.28 11.06 2.67
CA VAL A 264 6.06 10.43 2.17
C VAL A 264 5.83 10.77 0.69
N THR A 265 6.93 11.03 -0.03
CA THR A 265 6.94 11.14 -1.49
C THR A 265 6.57 9.81 -2.18
N PRO A 266 6.13 9.85 -3.45
CA PRO A 266 5.79 8.64 -4.21
C PRO A 266 6.93 7.62 -4.34
N GLU A 267 8.17 8.09 -4.33
CA GLU A 267 9.38 7.25 -4.35
C GLU A 267 9.40 6.31 -3.15
N MET A 268 9.04 6.82 -1.97
CA MET A 268 8.95 6.03 -0.75
C MET A 268 7.85 4.97 -0.80
N THR A 269 6.83 5.15 -1.64
CA THR A 269 5.73 4.18 -1.73
C THR A 269 5.99 3.09 -2.78
N ARG A 270 6.92 3.36 -3.72
CA ARG A 270 7.23 2.54 -4.88
C ARG A 270 7.78 1.16 -4.49
N GLY A 271 7.49 0.18 -5.34
CA GLY A 271 7.99 -1.19 -5.24
C GLY A 271 6.92 -2.21 -4.90
N ILE A 272 7.35 -3.40 -4.51
CA ILE A 272 6.44 -4.50 -4.15
C ILE A 272 5.73 -4.16 -2.83
N PRO A 273 4.39 -4.20 -2.75
CA PRO A 273 3.67 -3.95 -1.51
C PRO A 273 4.16 -4.82 -0.35
N GLY A 274 4.41 -4.20 0.81
CA GLY A 274 5.03 -4.85 1.96
C GLY A 274 6.55 -4.75 1.99
N TYR A 275 7.15 -4.44 0.84
CA TYR A 275 8.58 -4.20 0.68
C TYR A 275 8.88 -2.77 0.22
N ALA A 276 7.90 -1.89 0.06
CA ALA A 276 8.18 -0.49 -0.27
C ALA A 276 8.98 0.19 0.86
N PRO A 277 9.85 1.19 0.56
CA PRO A 277 10.60 1.94 1.56
C PRO A 277 9.71 2.45 2.72
N LEU A 278 8.54 2.99 2.40
CA LEU A 278 7.57 3.47 3.38
C LEU A 278 7.00 2.33 4.24
N ASP A 279 6.75 1.14 3.68
CA ASP A 279 6.26 -0.01 4.47
C ASP A 279 7.28 -0.44 5.51
N HIS A 280 8.56 -0.39 5.15
CA HIS A 280 9.65 -0.62 6.09
C HIS A 280 9.70 0.48 7.15
N CYS A 281 9.66 1.76 6.77
CA CYS A 281 9.62 2.87 7.72
C CYS A 281 8.47 2.72 8.73
N LEU A 282 7.27 2.41 8.25
CA LEU A 282 6.08 2.22 9.09
C LEU A 282 6.15 0.99 9.99
N THR A 283 7.00 0.02 9.64
CA THR A 283 7.32 -1.10 10.51
C THR A 283 8.29 -0.68 11.62
N VAL A 284 9.32 0.12 11.30
CA VAL A 284 10.42 0.37 12.23
C VAL A 284 10.24 1.62 13.11
N ILE A 285 9.65 2.68 12.59
CA ILE A 285 9.41 3.91 13.34
C ILE A 285 8.61 3.66 14.63
N PRO A 286 7.54 2.83 14.66
CA PRO A 286 6.88 2.47 15.90
C PRO A 286 7.81 1.86 16.96
N HIS A 287 8.84 1.11 16.55
CA HIS A 287 9.82 0.54 17.47
C HIS A 287 10.79 1.59 18.00
N ILE A 288 11.27 2.50 17.15
CA ILE A 288 12.08 3.65 17.56
C ILE A 288 11.31 4.48 18.58
N ILE A 289 10.06 4.83 18.28
CA ILE A 289 9.23 5.66 19.15
C ILE A 289 9.01 4.97 20.50
N ARG A 290 8.65 3.69 20.51
CA ARG A 290 8.47 2.94 21.77
C ARG A 290 9.75 2.91 22.60
N LYS A 291 10.89 2.72 21.95
CA LYS A 291 12.19 2.73 22.65
C LYS A 291 12.49 4.12 23.24
N LEU A 292 12.31 5.18 22.47
CA LEU A 292 12.50 6.55 22.94
C LEU A 292 11.55 6.86 24.11
N GLN A 293 10.29 6.43 24.02
CA GLN A 293 9.29 6.57 25.09
C GLN A 293 9.67 5.79 26.35
N LYS A 294 10.16 4.53 26.23
CA LYS A 294 10.68 3.74 27.37
C LYS A 294 11.86 4.43 28.05
N GLN A 295 12.69 5.12 27.27
CA GLN A 295 13.81 5.90 27.76
C GLN A 295 13.40 7.30 28.25
N GLU A 296 12.10 7.64 28.23
CA GLU A 296 11.52 8.94 28.56
C GLU A 296 12.11 10.11 27.73
N HIS A 297 12.53 9.83 26.50
CA HIS A 297 12.83 10.85 25.51
C HIS A 297 11.53 11.38 24.89
N GLU A 298 11.45 12.70 24.72
CA GLU A 298 10.42 13.30 23.89
C GLU A 298 10.73 13.03 22.41
N ALA A 299 9.74 12.52 21.68
CA ALA A 299 9.87 12.23 20.26
C ALA A 299 8.73 12.88 19.48
N GLY A 300 9.10 13.70 18.50
CA GLY A 300 8.20 14.24 17.50
C GLY A 300 8.39 13.58 16.13
N ILE A 301 7.38 13.69 15.28
CA ILE A 301 7.46 13.24 13.88
C ILE A 301 6.96 14.33 12.94
N ILE A 302 7.66 14.46 11.82
CA ILE A 302 7.35 15.34 10.71
C ILE A 302 7.18 14.47 9.47
N LEU A 303 6.00 14.49 8.87
CA LEU A 303 5.77 13.87 7.56
C LEU A 303 5.91 14.96 6.51
N PHE A 304 6.74 14.72 5.50
CA PHE A 304 6.99 15.71 4.46
C PHE A 304 6.93 15.11 3.07
N ARG A 305 6.49 15.94 2.13
CA ARG A 305 6.40 15.61 0.70
C ARG A 305 7.01 16.73 -0.12
N GLN A 306 6.21 17.63 -0.70
CA GLN A 306 6.69 18.94 -1.21
C GLN A 306 6.70 20.02 -0.12
N SER A 307 5.91 19.77 0.93
CA SER A 307 5.75 20.62 2.09
C SER A 307 5.73 19.77 3.36
N VAL A 308 5.63 20.41 4.53
CA VAL A 308 5.37 19.69 5.78
C VAL A 308 3.89 19.39 5.86
N GLU A 309 3.53 18.12 5.76
CA GLU A 309 2.14 17.66 5.68
C GLU A 309 1.55 17.38 7.06
N LEU A 310 2.39 16.90 7.98
CA LEU A 310 1.99 16.61 9.34
C LEU A 310 3.16 16.89 10.29
N PHE A 311 2.85 17.56 11.38
CA PHE A 311 3.77 17.76 12.49
C PHE A 311 3.11 17.27 13.79
N MET A 312 3.75 16.35 14.51
CA MET A 312 3.26 15.85 15.79
C MET A 312 4.38 15.84 16.84
N ASN A 313 4.23 16.66 17.88
CA ASN A 313 5.17 16.71 19.01
C ASN A 313 5.06 15.52 19.96
N ARG A 314 3.88 14.88 19.99
CA ARG A 314 3.62 13.68 20.79
C ARG A 314 3.01 12.62 19.89
N ILE A 315 3.77 11.57 19.64
CA ILE A 315 3.41 10.60 18.62
C ILE A 315 2.41 9.58 19.18
N LYS A 316 1.21 9.56 18.59
CA LYS A 316 0.27 8.43 18.73
C LYS A 316 0.52 7.47 17.57
N ILE A 317 1.14 6.32 17.84
CA ILE A 317 1.57 5.36 16.81
C ILE A 317 0.43 4.99 15.84
N ASN A 318 -0.78 4.70 16.35
CA ASN A 318 -1.92 4.37 15.50
C ASN A 318 -2.33 5.53 14.57
N LYS A 319 -2.26 6.78 15.07
CA LYS A 319 -2.53 7.97 14.25
C LYS A 319 -1.44 8.15 13.19
N LEU A 320 -0.17 7.97 13.55
CA LEU A 320 0.94 8.01 12.61
C LEU A 320 0.73 7.00 11.48
N ILE A 321 0.48 5.74 11.81
CA ILE A 321 0.28 4.67 10.81
C ILE A 321 -0.90 5.01 9.90
N SER A 322 -2.04 5.44 10.48
CA SER A 322 -3.21 5.83 9.70
C SER A 322 -2.87 6.96 8.73
N VAL A 323 -2.31 8.06 9.23
CA VAL A 323 -2.04 9.26 8.41
C VAL A 323 -0.94 9.00 7.38
N ALA A 324 0.14 8.33 7.77
CA ALA A 324 1.21 7.97 6.85
C ALA A 324 0.72 7.04 5.74
N SER A 325 -0.13 6.06 6.06
CA SER A 325 -0.72 5.18 5.05
C SER A 325 -1.72 5.89 4.14
N GLU A 326 -2.40 6.93 4.64
CA GLU A 326 -3.30 7.74 3.84
C GLU A 326 -2.56 8.54 2.77
N PHE A 327 -1.28 8.91 2.95
CA PHE A 327 -0.54 9.63 1.90
C PHE A 327 -0.39 8.85 0.61
N ARG A 328 -0.38 7.51 0.67
CA ARG A 328 -0.45 6.66 -0.53
C ARG A 328 -1.71 6.90 -1.37
N TYR A 329 -2.75 7.40 -0.72
CA TYR A 329 -4.10 7.58 -1.27
C TYR A 329 -4.49 9.06 -1.40
N ARG A 330 -3.63 9.99 -0.97
CA ARG A 330 -3.83 11.43 -1.11
C ARG A 330 -3.24 11.89 -2.44
N SER A 331 -3.93 12.84 -3.08
CA SER A 331 -3.65 13.28 -4.45
C SER A 331 -2.17 13.56 -4.71
N LEU A 332 -1.65 12.97 -5.79
CA LEU A 332 -0.48 13.49 -6.49
C LEU A 332 -0.94 14.75 -7.23
N GLU A 333 -0.32 15.89 -6.96
CA GLU A 333 -0.28 16.96 -7.95
C GLU A 333 0.42 16.42 -9.18
N LEU A 334 -0.26 16.50 -10.32
CA LEU A 334 0.15 15.88 -11.58
C LEU A 334 1.17 16.76 -12.29
N THR A 335 2.25 16.14 -12.76
CA THR A 335 3.00 16.61 -13.91
C THR A 335 2.74 15.69 -15.10
N GLU A 336 2.90 16.24 -16.30
CA GLU A 336 2.27 15.76 -17.53
C GLU A 336 2.88 14.47 -18.13
N SER A 337 4.00 13.97 -17.59
CA SER A 337 4.70 12.80 -18.13
C SER A 337 4.50 11.56 -17.25
N ILE A 338 3.68 10.63 -17.74
CA ILE A 338 3.44 9.31 -17.13
C ILE A 338 4.07 8.25 -18.03
N ASP A 339 4.84 7.34 -17.46
CA ASP A 339 5.44 6.20 -18.16
C ASP A 339 4.35 5.26 -18.73
N ILE A 340 4.34 5.11 -20.06
CA ILE A 340 3.36 4.34 -20.83
C ILE A 340 3.30 2.88 -20.37
N LEU A 341 4.44 2.27 -20.02
CA LEU A 341 4.49 0.88 -19.59
C LEU A 341 3.75 0.67 -18.26
N ASN A 342 3.88 1.64 -17.35
CA ASN A 342 3.18 1.61 -16.07
C ASN A 342 1.68 1.89 -16.23
N ILE A 343 1.28 2.75 -17.19
CA ILE A 343 -0.13 2.90 -17.56
C ILE A 343 -0.71 1.58 -18.06
N TYR A 344 0.00 0.86 -18.93
CA TYR A 344 -0.47 -0.41 -19.47
C TYR A 344 -0.70 -1.46 -18.37
N ASN A 345 0.27 -1.63 -17.47
CA ASN A 345 0.15 -2.54 -16.33
C ASN A 345 -1.00 -2.14 -15.40
N PHE A 346 -1.17 -0.83 -15.17
CA PHE A 346 -2.28 -0.32 -14.37
C PHE A 346 -3.64 -0.56 -15.03
N ILE A 347 -3.77 -0.32 -16.34
CA ILE A 347 -4.99 -0.61 -17.11
C ILE A 347 -5.32 -2.11 -17.06
N LYS A 348 -4.31 -2.98 -17.18
CA LYS A 348 -4.48 -4.43 -17.05
C LYS A 348 -4.95 -4.80 -15.64
N TYR A 349 -4.38 -4.16 -14.61
CA TYR A 349 -4.81 -4.32 -13.22
C TYR A 349 -6.26 -3.86 -13.02
N LEU A 350 -6.66 -2.71 -13.57
CA LEU A 350 -8.04 -2.22 -13.49
C LEU A 350 -8.99 -3.16 -14.23
N SER A 351 -8.61 -3.63 -15.41
CA SER A 351 -9.40 -4.56 -16.19
C SER A 351 -9.62 -5.87 -15.46
N TYR A 352 -8.58 -6.38 -14.81
CA TYR A 352 -8.67 -7.57 -13.98
C TYR A 352 -9.58 -7.34 -12.78
N ASN A 353 -9.40 -6.26 -12.02
CA ASN A 353 -10.12 -6.06 -10.76
C ASN A 353 -11.59 -5.66 -10.92
N PHE A 354 -11.90 -4.84 -11.93
CA PHE A 354 -13.24 -4.29 -12.14
C PHE A 354 -13.98 -4.95 -13.30
N GLY A 355 -13.31 -5.84 -14.03
CA GLY A 355 -13.95 -6.58 -15.10
C GLY A 355 -14.27 -5.78 -16.34
N THR A 356 -13.67 -4.60 -16.47
CA THR A 356 -13.84 -3.72 -17.60
C THR A 356 -12.71 -3.99 -18.58
N ILE A 357 -13.01 -4.36 -19.81
CA ILE A 357 -11.94 -4.51 -20.81
C ILE A 357 -11.56 -3.13 -21.29
N LEU A 358 -10.38 -2.70 -20.88
CA LEU A 358 -9.85 -1.40 -21.21
C LEU A 358 -8.80 -1.56 -22.32
N PRO A 359 -9.02 -0.99 -23.52
CA PRO A 359 -8.04 -1.05 -24.61
C PRO A 359 -6.75 -0.31 -24.23
N PRO A 360 -5.58 -0.71 -24.80
CA PRO A 360 -4.33 -0.02 -24.54
C PRO A 360 -4.36 1.43 -25.07
N PRO A 361 -3.71 2.39 -24.40
CA PRO A 361 -3.83 3.82 -24.69
C PRO A 361 -3.48 4.18 -26.14
N GLU A 362 -2.46 3.53 -26.69
CA GLU A 362 -1.90 3.78 -28.03
C GLU A 362 -2.85 3.39 -29.17
N SER A 363 -3.87 2.55 -28.88
CA SER A 363 -4.82 2.05 -29.86
C SER A 363 -6.13 2.85 -29.94
N LEU A 364 -6.25 3.90 -29.13
CA LEU A 364 -7.51 4.60 -28.93
C LEU A 364 -7.75 5.70 -29.99
N ASN A 365 -8.74 5.51 -30.85
CA ASN A 365 -9.32 6.62 -31.60
C ASN A 365 -10.13 7.56 -30.66
N LYS A 366 -10.51 8.77 -31.12
CA LYS A 366 -11.21 9.76 -30.27
C LYS A 366 -12.47 9.21 -29.59
N GLU A 367 -13.21 8.34 -30.27
CA GLU A 367 -14.44 7.72 -29.73
C GLU A 367 -14.11 6.65 -28.66
N ALA A 368 -13.09 5.84 -28.90
CA ALA A 368 -12.60 4.86 -27.94
C ALA A 368 -12.00 5.54 -26.69
N VAL A 369 -11.33 6.69 -26.82
CA VAL A 369 -10.90 7.51 -25.66
C VAL A 369 -12.11 7.92 -24.82
N LYS A 370 -13.21 8.35 -25.44
CA LYS A 370 -14.42 8.73 -24.72
C LYS A 370 -15.01 7.56 -23.93
N ILE A 371 -15.20 6.41 -24.57
CA ILE A 371 -15.71 5.19 -23.91
C ILE A 371 -14.76 4.74 -22.79
N PHE A 372 -13.45 4.82 -23.03
CA PHE A 372 -12.43 4.48 -22.05
C PHE A 372 -12.53 5.39 -20.82
N LYS A 373 -12.65 6.71 -21.00
CA LYS A 373 -12.87 7.65 -19.90
C LYS A 373 -14.17 7.37 -19.14
N GLU A 374 -15.27 7.08 -19.83
CA GLU A 374 -16.56 6.73 -19.21
C GLU A 374 -16.44 5.48 -18.33
N ASN A 375 -15.75 4.44 -18.80
CA ASN A 375 -15.47 3.23 -18.01
C ASN A 375 -14.59 3.53 -16.79
N LEU A 376 -13.56 4.35 -16.94
CA LEU A 376 -12.71 4.75 -15.81
C LEU A 376 -13.50 5.58 -14.78
N VAL A 377 -14.37 6.50 -15.21
CA VAL A 377 -15.27 7.25 -14.32
C VAL A 377 -16.19 6.30 -13.57
N PHE A 378 -16.72 5.28 -14.25
CA PHE A 378 -17.52 4.23 -13.61
C PHE A 378 -16.72 3.48 -12.54
N ILE A 379 -15.51 3.01 -12.87
CA ILE A 379 -14.61 2.36 -11.89
C ILE A 379 -14.38 3.27 -10.69
N TYR A 380 -14.04 4.55 -10.92
CA TYR A 380 -13.82 5.53 -9.86
C TYR A 380 -15.02 5.67 -8.92
N ARG A 381 -16.25 5.67 -9.46
CA ARG A 381 -17.48 5.75 -8.65
C ARG A 381 -17.73 4.51 -7.81
N THR A 382 -17.26 3.34 -8.25
CA THR A 382 -17.40 2.08 -7.51
C THR A 382 -16.34 1.88 -6.42
N LEU A 383 -15.25 2.64 -6.46
CA LEU A 383 -14.17 2.53 -5.49
C LEU A 383 -14.56 3.09 -4.13
N THR A 384 -14.12 2.38 -3.07
CA THR A 384 -14.27 2.85 -1.70
C THR A 384 -13.41 4.10 -1.50
N LYS A 385 -14.05 5.22 -1.20
CA LYS A 385 -13.32 6.44 -0.86
C LYS A 385 -12.88 6.37 0.61
N PRO A 386 -11.59 6.63 0.93
CA PRO A 386 -11.13 6.69 2.31
C PRO A 386 -11.98 7.70 3.10
N LYS A 387 -12.37 7.37 4.35
CA LYS A 387 -13.01 8.37 5.23
C LYS A 387 -12.07 9.58 5.38
N GLY A 388 -12.58 10.77 5.06
CA GLY A 388 -11.83 12.02 5.07
C GLY A 388 -11.07 12.36 3.79
N SER A 389 -11.07 11.51 2.76
CA SER A 389 -10.55 11.92 1.45
C SER A 389 -11.50 12.94 0.83
N GLN A 390 -11.00 14.14 0.53
CA GLN A 390 -11.62 15.06 -0.43
C GLN A 390 -11.42 14.51 -1.84
N ALA A 391 -11.89 13.29 -2.08
CA ALA A 391 -11.78 12.66 -3.38
C ALA A 391 -12.75 13.39 -4.31
N GLU A 392 -12.22 14.42 -4.97
CA GLU A 392 -12.93 15.24 -5.95
C GLU A 392 -13.73 14.35 -6.89
N PRO A 393 -14.92 14.81 -7.33
CA PRO A 393 -15.61 14.11 -8.41
C PRO A 393 -14.64 13.94 -9.59
N VAL A 394 -14.75 12.78 -10.24
CA VAL A 394 -14.14 12.56 -11.53
C VAL A 394 -15.22 12.83 -12.56
N GLU A 395 -14.95 13.78 -13.44
CA GLU A 395 -15.83 14.09 -14.56
C GLU A 395 -15.24 13.51 -15.85
N PRO A 396 -16.07 13.11 -16.82
CA PRO A 396 -15.59 12.64 -18.13
C PRO A 396 -14.73 13.67 -18.88
N VAL A 397 -14.86 14.95 -18.52
CA VAL A 397 -14.10 16.07 -19.08
C VAL A 397 -12.65 16.07 -18.59
N ASP A 398 -12.38 15.47 -17.42
CA ASP A 398 -11.03 15.37 -16.85
C ASP A 398 -10.05 14.73 -17.84
N SER A 399 -8.78 15.15 -17.79
CA SER A 399 -7.74 14.52 -18.59
C SER A 399 -7.63 13.03 -18.24
N LEU A 400 -7.27 12.19 -19.21
CA LEU A 400 -7.13 10.75 -18.96
C LEU A 400 -6.14 10.45 -17.83
N ASN A 401 -5.04 11.21 -17.78
CA ASN A 401 -4.03 11.11 -16.73
C ASN A 401 -4.61 11.46 -15.35
N THR A 402 -5.46 12.49 -15.27
CA THR A 402 -6.16 12.86 -14.05
C THR A 402 -7.07 11.73 -13.56
N ILE A 403 -7.84 11.12 -14.46
CA ILE A 403 -8.74 10.02 -14.13
C ILE A 403 -7.94 8.80 -13.63
N LEU A 404 -6.94 8.37 -14.39
CA LEU A 404 -6.10 7.22 -14.03
C LEU A 404 -5.40 7.44 -12.69
N THR A 405 -4.93 8.66 -12.42
CA THR A 405 -4.29 9.02 -11.15
C THR A 405 -5.29 8.98 -9.99
N LYS A 406 -6.49 9.54 -10.17
CA LYS A 406 -7.55 9.47 -9.15
C LYS A 406 -7.93 8.01 -8.85
N ILE A 407 -7.93 7.13 -9.85
CA ILE A 407 -8.18 5.69 -9.65
C ILE A 407 -6.99 4.97 -9.01
N SER A 408 -5.75 5.29 -9.39
CA SER A 408 -4.54 4.66 -8.86
C SER A 408 -4.42 4.93 -7.35
N LEU A 409 -4.74 6.17 -6.96
CA LEU A 409 -4.87 6.61 -5.57
C LEU A 409 -5.96 5.90 -4.79
N LEU A 410 -7.09 5.54 -5.41
CA LEU A 410 -8.12 4.76 -4.69
C LEU A 410 -7.81 3.25 -4.71
N THR A 411 -7.05 2.79 -5.69
CA THR A 411 -6.71 1.37 -5.82
C THR A 411 -5.47 0.96 -5.02
N GLY A 412 -4.63 1.92 -4.62
CA GLY A 412 -3.31 1.66 -4.06
C GLY A 412 -2.36 0.96 -5.01
N TYR A 413 -2.71 0.92 -6.30
CA TYR A 413 -1.80 0.54 -7.37
C TYR A 413 -1.14 1.83 -7.81
N GLU A 414 0.15 1.96 -7.58
CA GLU A 414 0.82 3.25 -7.69
C GLU A 414 1.05 3.60 -9.17
N PRO A 415 0.68 4.81 -9.62
CA PRO A 415 1.05 5.27 -10.94
C PRO A 415 2.57 5.54 -10.95
N PRO A 416 3.21 5.60 -12.13
CA PRO A 416 4.62 6.00 -12.18
C PRO A 416 4.75 7.41 -11.61
N ALA A 417 5.72 7.59 -10.71
CA ALA A 417 6.04 8.90 -10.16
C ALA A 417 6.49 9.83 -11.31
N PRO A 418 6.12 11.12 -11.28
CA PRO A 418 6.61 12.05 -12.27
C PRO A 418 8.14 12.26 -12.19
N ASN A 419 8.74 12.68 -13.31
CA ASN A 419 10.19 12.87 -13.44
C ASN A 419 10.80 14.02 -12.61
N GLU A 420 9.97 14.96 -12.12
CA GLU A 420 10.44 16.10 -11.32
C GLU A 420 9.63 16.23 -10.03
N TYR A 421 10.17 15.70 -8.94
CA TYR A 421 9.60 15.88 -7.61
C TYR A 421 10.40 16.89 -6.80
N ARG A 422 9.77 17.99 -6.36
CA ARG A 422 10.37 18.88 -5.37
C ARG A 422 10.25 18.25 -4.00
N ASN A 423 11.38 17.79 -3.43
CA ASN A 423 11.42 17.26 -2.07
C ASN A 423 11.38 18.43 -1.05
N GLY A 424 10.38 18.40 -0.17
CA GLY A 424 10.12 19.36 0.91
C GLY A 424 10.97 19.14 2.16
N ILE A 425 12.01 18.32 2.07
CA ILE A 425 12.96 18.03 3.16
C ILE A 425 13.51 19.28 3.83
N GLU A 426 13.74 20.36 3.07
CA GLU A 426 14.23 21.64 3.60
C GLU A 426 13.27 22.25 4.61
N LYS A 427 11.98 22.30 4.25
CA LYS A 427 10.92 22.81 5.13
C LYS A 427 10.77 21.92 6.36
N ALA A 428 10.95 20.61 6.21
CA ALA A 428 10.93 19.67 7.33
C ALA A 428 12.12 19.88 8.28
N ILE A 429 13.32 20.09 7.75
CA ILE A 429 14.52 20.43 8.54
C ILE A 429 14.28 21.76 9.27
N ASP A 430 13.83 22.80 8.58
CA ASP A 430 13.55 24.11 9.19
C ASP A 430 12.52 24.01 10.31
N GLN A 431 11.45 23.25 10.10
CA GLN A 431 10.45 22.98 11.13
C GLN A 431 11.06 22.26 12.34
N ALA A 432 11.95 21.29 12.12
CA ALA A 432 12.64 20.58 13.20
C ALA A 432 13.67 21.47 13.93
N LEU A 433 14.33 22.38 13.21
CA LEU A 433 15.25 23.37 13.77
C LEU A 433 14.53 24.36 14.71
N ASN A 434 13.30 24.73 14.38
CA ASN A 434 12.47 25.61 15.19
C ASN A 434 11.96 24.94 16.48
N PHE A 435 11.91 23.60 16.53
CA PHE A 435 11.43 22.86 17.70
C PHE A 435 12.54 22.50 18.71
N HIS A 436 13.76 23.02 18.55
CA HIS A 436 14.90 22.76 19.44
C HIS A 436 15.13 21.25 19.71
N CYS A 437 15.22 20.46 18.63
CA CYS A 437 15.58 19.04 18.75
C CYS A 437 17.09 18.86 19.00
N GLN A 438 17.47 17.84 19.78
CA GLN A 438 18.88 17.46 19.95
C GLN A 438 19.32 16.39 18.95
N ASN A 439 18.37 15.57 18.51
CA ASN A 439 18.58 14.49 17.56
C ASN A 439 17.53 14.55 16.46
N MET A 440 17.97 14.36 15.22
CA MET A 440 17.12 14.35 14.04
C MET A 440 17.36 13.04 13.29
N ILE A 441 16.30 12.28 13.01
CA ILE A 441 16.36 11.07 12.20
C ILE A 441 15.59 11.36 10.91
N ILE A 442 16.24 11.28 9.76
CA ILE A 442 15.64 11.54 8.46
C ILE A 442 15.51 10.21 7.72
N PHE A 443 14.29 9.78 7.42
CA PHE A 443 14.00 8.66 6.52
C PHE A 443 13.62 9.23 5.17
N SER A 444 14.48 9.05 4.17
CA SER A 444 14.22 9.51 2.80
C SER A 444 14.98 8.62 1.82
N GLU A 445 14.39 8.42 0.65
CA GLU A 445 15.11 7.83 -0.48
C GLU A 445 16.06 8.89 -1.06
N LEU A 446 17.30 8.52 -1.37
CA LEU A 446 18.19 9.41 -2.14
C LEU A 446 17.74 9.42 -3.61
N ALA A 447 16.64 10.11 -3.87
CA ALA A 447 16.25 10.42 -5.22
C ALA A 447 17.33 11.32 -5.86
N PRO A 448 17.58 11.21 -7.18
CA PRO A 448 18.53 12.07 -7.91
C PRO A 448 18.14 13.58 -7.86
N HIS A 449 17.00 13.91 -7.25
CA HIS A 449 16.41 15.24 -7.20
C HIS A 449 16.68 16.00 -5.89
N LEU A 450 17.46 15.44 -4.94
CA LEU A 450 17.85 16.19 -3.75
C LEU A 450 18.74 17.37 -4.15
N ASN A 451 18.22 18.59 -3.99
CA ASN A 451 18.98 19.79 -4.31
C ASN A 451 20.09 20.01 -3.29
N GLU A 452 21.31 19.56 -3.63
CA GLU A 452 22.49 19.66 -2.77
C GLU A 452 22.77 21.10 -2.33
N THR A 453 22.48 22.07 -3.22
CA THR A 453 22.74 23.49 -2.95
C THR A 453 21.92 24.03 -1.78
N ILE A 454 20.81 23.35 -1.44
CA ILE A 454 19.94 23.77 -0.34
C ILE A 454 20.01 22.82 0.85
N LEU A 455 20.09 21.50 0.62
CA LEU A 455 20.18 20.51 1.69
C LEU A 455 21.46 20.70 2.54
N ILE A 456 22.61 20.85 1.90
CA ILE A 456 23.91 20.88 2.58
C ILE A 456 24.03 22.08 3.53
N PRO A 457 23.69 23.32 3.14
CA PRO A 457 23.66 24.45 4.07
C PRO A 457 22.77 24.21 5.30
N ARG A 458 21.58 23.64 5.12
CA ARG A 458 20.63 23.40 6.23
C ARG A 458 21.15 22.35 7.21
N LEU A 459 21.77 21.29 6.71
CA LEU A 459 22.43 20.29 7.56
C LEU A 459 23.63 20.89 8.32
N LYS A 460 24.41 21.78 7.69
CA LYS A 460 25.47 22.52 8.39
C LYS A 460 24.92 23.40 9.52
N VAL A 461 23.79 24.07 9.29
CA VAL A 461 23.10 24.86 10.33
C VAL A 461 22.64 23.96 11.47
N ALA A 462 22.05 22.79 11.18
CA ALA A 462 21.65 21.82 12.19
C ALA A 462 22.85 21.36 13.04
N SER A 463 23.93 20.96 12.39
CA SER A 463 25.18 20.52 13.03
C SER A 463 25.82 21.63 13.86
N GLY A 464 25.86 22.87 13.33
CA GLY A 464 26.36 24.05 14.05
C GLY A 464 25.53 24.40 15.29
N ARG A 465 24.26 24.02 15.34
CA ARG A 465 23.40 24.10 16.54
C ARG A 465 23.60 22.92 17.50
N GLY A 466 24.54 22.02 17.23
CA GLY A 466 24.81 20.83 18.03
C GLY A 466 23.75 19.72 17.88
N ILE A 467 22.96 19.75 16.79
CA ILE A 467 21.94 18.74 16.50
C ILE A 467 22.61 17.58 15.79
N ARG A 468 22.44 16.37 16.33
CA ARG A 468 22.91 15.15 15.68
C ARG A 468 21.91 14.71 14.63
N VAL A 469 22.36 14.69 13.38
CA VAL A 469 21.53 14.27 12.26
C VAL A 469 21.92 12.84 11.85
N PHE A 470 20.93 11.96 11.82
CA PHE A 470 21.02 10.60 11.29
C PHE A 470 20.19 10.55 10.01
N PHE A 471 20.86 10.44 8.86
CA PHE A 471 20.22 10.35 7.56
C PHE A 471 20.15 8.89 7.14
N LEU A 472 18.94 8.33 7.13
CA LEU A 472 18.67 6.95 6.71
C LEU A 472 18.24 6.93 5.25
N ILE A 473 19.14 6.39 4.44
CA ILE A 473 18.93 6.20 3.01
C ILE A 473 18.24 4.85 2.82
N LEU A 474 17.09 4.89 2.19
CA LEU A 474 16.34 3.70 1.80
C LEU A 474 16.65 3.32 0.37
N ASP A 475 16.74 2.02 0.12
CA ASP A 475 16.80 1.50 -1.25
C ASP A 475 15.39 1.18 -1.75
N SER A 476 14.97 1.81 -2.84
CA SER A 476 13.73 1.49 -3.54
C SER A 476 13.87 0.30 -4.48
N ASN A 477 15.09 -0.02 -4.92
CA ASN A 477 15.38 -1.12 -5.84
C ASN A 477 15.54 -2.45 -5.08
N LEU A 478 14.56 -2.76 -4.24
CA LEU A 478 14.44 -4.03 -3.51
C LEU A 478 14.11 -5.23 -4.43
N GLU A 479 14.00 -5.01 -5.75
CA GLU A 479 14.02 -6.06 -6.77
C GLU A 479 15.31 -6.88 -6.77
N SER A 480 16.40 -6.36 -6.18
CA SER A 480 17.56 -7.15 -5.77
C SER A 480 17.22 -8.03 -4.55
N VAL A 481 16.36 -9.03 -4.77
CA VAL A 481 16.10 -10.14 -3.85
C VAL A 481 17.46 -10.70 -3.38
N LYS A 482 17.78 -10.58 -2.07
CA LYS A 482 18.88 -11.16 -1.25
C LYS A 482 20.00 -12.02 -1.92
N PRO A 483 21.26 -12.07 -1.41
CA PRO A 483 21.86 -11.39 -0.26
C PRO A 483 23.25 -10.84 -0.63
N PHE A 484 23.34 -9.71 -1.31
CA PHE A 484 24.60 -9.00 -1.33
C PHE A 484 24.85 -8.52 0.11
N GLY A 485 25.89 -9.06 0.75
CA GLY A 485 26.20 -8.75 2.16
C GLY A 485 26.30 -7.24 2.40
N LYS A 486 26.16 -6.78 3.65
CA LYS A 486 26.20 -5.35 4.03
C LYS A 486 27.26 -4.52 3.27
N LYS A 487 28.46 -5.07 3.07
CA LYS A 487 29.57 -4.43 2.36
C LYS A 487 29.25 -4.09 0.89
N ILE A 488 28.49 -4.93 0.20
CA ILE A 488 28.17 -4.72 -1.21
C ILE A 488 27.09 -3.66 -1.34
N LEU A 489 26.09 -3.64 -0.44
CA LEU A 489 25.11 -2.58 -0.37
C LEU A 489 25.76 -1.21 -0.08
N GLU A 490 26.73 -1.17 0.85
CA GLU A 490 27.51 0.04 1.11
C GLU A 490 28.29 0.49 -0.14
N LYS A 491 28.90 -0.45 -0.89
CA LYS A 491 29.59 -0.15 -2.15
C LYS A 491 28.64 0.30 -3.26
N GLU A 492 27.46 -0.28 -3.38
CA GLU A 492 26.46 0.11 -4.36
C GLU A 492 25.94 1.52 -4.05
N ALA A 493 25.70 1.81 -2.78
CA ALA A 493 25.33 3.15 -2.33
C ALA A 493 26.45 4.17 -2.58
N GLU A 494 27.70 3.79 -2.31
CA GLU A 494 28.87 4.63 -2.62
C GLU A 494 29.03 4.85 -4.12
N TYR A 495 28.79 3.84 -4.95
CA TYR A 495 28.84 3.95 -6.40
C TYR A 495 27.73 4.87 -6.94
N ARG A 496 26.49 4.70 -6.46
CA ARG A 496 25.33 5.48 -6.92
C ARG A 496 25.33 6.91 -6.40
N TRP A 497 25.70 7.11 -5.14
CA TRP A 497 25.49 8.38 -4.43
C TRP A 497 26.71 8.86 -3.66
N GLY A 498 27.90 8.29 -3.85
CA GLY A 498 29.09 8.58 -3.04
C GLY A 498 29.43 10.06 -2.94
N SER A 499 29.33 10.82 -4.03
CA SER A 499 29.53 12.27 -4.03
C SER A 499 28.59 12.99 -3.06
N LEU A 500 27.28 12.71 -3.16
CA LEU A 500 26.26 13.30 -2.29
C LEU A 500 26.41 12.83 -0.83
N ILE A 501 26.65 11.53 -0.61
CA ILE A 501 26.86 10.96 0.72
C ILE A 501 28.05 11.63 1.41
N ASN A 502 29.16 11.83 0.69
CA ASN A 502 30.34 12.50 1.22
C ASN A 502 30.06 13.97 1.55
N LYS A 503 29.30 14.67 0.70
CA LYS A 503 28.84 16.04 0.99
C LYS A 503 27.96 16.08 2.25
N ILE A 504 27.00 15.16 2.41
CA ILE A 504 26.16 15.08 3.61
C ILE A 504 27.03 14.80 4.85
N ARG A 505 27.96 13.84 4.78
CA ARG A 505 28.89 13.54 5.88
C ARG A 505 29.78 14.72 6.25
N SER A 506 30.20 15.53 5.28
CA SER A 506 30.99 16.75 5.52
C SER A 506 30.26 17.80 6.38
N THR A 507 28.94 17.68 6.53
CA THR A 507 28.15 18.55 7.43
C THR A 507 28.20 18.09 8.90
N GLY A 508 28.76 16.90 9.19
CA GLY A 508 28.69 16.24 10.50
C GLY A 508 27.48 15.30 10.66
N ALA A 509 26.63 15.19 9.64
CA ALA A 509 25.53 14.22 9.63
C ALA A 509 26.05 12.77 9.47
N SER A 510 25.48 11.86 10.26
CA SER A 510 25.72 10.43 10.13
C SER A 510 24.81 9.86 9.05
N VAL A 511 25.40 9.35 7.98
CA VAL A 511 24.65 8.73 6.88
C VAL A 511 24.65 7.22 7.05
N ILE A 512 23.46 6.65 7.21
CA ILE A 512 23.23 5.22 7.43
C ILE A 512 22.46 4.69 6.23
N TYR A 513 23.05 3.75 5.52
CA TYR A 513 22.30 3.01 4.51
C TYR A 513 21.43 1.96 5.22
N TRP A 514 20.13 2.08 5.04
CA TRP A 514 19.18 1.20 5.70
C TRP A 514 18.54 0.25 4.71
N ASN A 515 18.84 -1.03 4.90
CA ASN A 515 18.16 -2.11 4.24
C ASN A 515 17.36 -2.90 5.29
N PRO A 516 16.06 -3.16 5.05
CA PRO A 516 15.17 -3.84 5.99
C PRO A 516 15.63 -5.24 6.38
N TRP A 517 16.41 -5.91 5.52
CA TRP A 517 16.98 -7.22 5.81
C TRP A 517 18.16 -7.18 6.79
N TYR A 518 18.76 -6.00 6.98
CA TYR A 518 19.87 -5.76 7.91
C TYR A 518 19.47 -4.75 8.99
N PRO A 519 18.56 -5.14 9.90
CA PRO A 519 18.06 -4.24 10.95
C PRO A 519 19.16 -3.67 11.85
N GLU A 520 20.36 -4.27 11.85
CA GLU A 520 21.49 -3.79 12.64
C GLU A 520 21.98 -2.40 12.26
N SER A 521 21.80 -1.96 11.01
CA SER A 521 22.23 -0.61 10.63
C SER A 521 21.42 0.46 11.34
N ILE A 522 20.17 0.19 11.72
CA ILE A 522 19.39 1.15 12.51
C ILE A 522 19.85 1.25 13.96
N LEU A 523 20.51 0.21 14.45
CA LEU A 523 20.99 0.17 15.82
C LEU A 523 22.14 1.17 16.05
N SER A 524 22.87 1.55 15.00
CA SER A 524 23.94 2.55 15.10
C SER A 524 23.44 3.96 15.37
N ILE A 525 22.15 4.25 15.27
CA ILE A 525 21.56 5.54 15.67
C ILE A 525 21.66 5.75 17.19
N PHE A 526 21.61 4.66 17.95
CA PHE A 526 21.59 4.67 19.41
C PHE A 526 22.94 4.34 20.03
N ARG A 527 23.96 4.08 19.21
CA ARG A 527 25.36 4.03 19.63
C ARG A 527 25.93 5.42 19.45
#